data_AF-A0A934G732-F1
#
_entry.id   AF-A0A934G732-F1
#
_cell.length_a   1.000
_cell.length_b   1.000
_cell.length_c   1.000
_cell.angle_alpha   90.00
_cell.angle_beta   90.00
_cell.angle_gamma   90.00
#
_symmetry.space_group_name_H-M   'P 1'
#
loop_
_entity.id
_entity.type
_entity.pdbx_description
1 polymer ?
#
loop_
_entity_poly.entity_id
_entity_poly.type
_entity_poly.pdbx_seq_one_letter_code
_entity_poly.pdbx_strand_id
1 'polypeptide(L)' 'GDFGRVAIEIKHASSVNARDLRGLRDFVSEHKARLGLVITNDSATRQYEESLLGLPFYWL' A
#
# COMPACT_ATOMS: atom_id res chain seq x y z
N GLY A 1 19.38 -15.31 -1.69
CA GLY A 1 19.03 -14.02 -1.06
C GLY A 1 17.52 -13.94 -1.00
N ASP A 2 16.97 -13.58 0.16
CA ASP A 2 15.54 -13.32 0.29
C ASP A 2 15.28 -11.88 -0.16
N PHE A 3 14.67 -11.71 -1.34
CA PHE A 3 14.38 -10.38 -1.90
C PHE A 3 13.33 -9.62 -1.07
N GLY A 4 12.72 -10.28 -0.07
CA GLY A 4 11.67 -9.73 0.76
C GLY A 4 10.31 -9.80 0.07
N ARG A 5 9.24 -9.81 0.87
CA ARG A 5 7.85 -9.82 0.39
C ARG A 5 7.30 -8.40 0.37
N VAL A 6 6.45 -8.12 -0.63
CA VAL A 6 5.68 -6.88 -0.73
C VAL A 6 4.20 -7.26 -0.78
N ALA A 7 3.40 -6.68 0.12
CA ALA A 7 1.94 -6.82 0.09
C ALA A 7 1.35 -5.73 -0.81
N ILE A 8 0.40 -6.09 -1.67
CA ILE A 8 -0.23 -5.13 -2.60
C ILE A 8 -1.74 -5.15 -2.40
N GLU A 9 -2.33 -3.98 -2.18
CA GLU A 9 -3.77 -3.76 -2.23
C GLU A 9 -4.10 -2.73 -3.32
N ILE A 10 -5.16 -2.95 -4.10
CA ILE A 10 -5.60 -2.02 -5.14
C ILE A 10 -6.96 -1.43 -4.73
N LYS A 11 -7.06 -0.11 -4.73
CA LYS A 11 -8.31 0.62 -4.46
C LYS A 11 -8.57 1.62 -5.59
N HIS A 12 -9.77 1.57 -6.17
CA HIS A 12 -10.19 2.52 -7.22
C HIS A 12 -10.53 3.93 -6.70
N ALA A 13 -10.44 4.16 -5.39
CA ALA A 13 -10.70 5.46 -4.79
C ALA A 13 -9.56 6.45 -5.11
N SER A 14 -9.90 7.72 -5.35
CA SER A 14 -8.92 8.79 -5.58
C SER A 14 -8.16 9.19 -4.32
N SER A 15 -8.67 8.84 -3.14
CA SER A 15 -7.93 8.98 -1.89
C SER A 15 -8.32 7.86 -0.93
N VAL A 16 -7.38 7.43 -0.12
CA VAL A 16 -7.59 6.37 0.88
C VAL A 16 -7.14 6.90 2.23
N ASN A 17 -7.98 6.75 3.24
CA ASN A 17 -7.66 7.14 4.60
C ASN A 17 -6.83 6.04 5.28
N ALA A 18 -5.94 6.41 6.20
CA ALA A 18 -5.07 5.44 6.88
C ALA A 18 -5.86 4.33 7.62
N ARG A 19 -7.08 4.64 8.08
CA ARG A 19 -7.97 3.65 8.73
C ARG A 19 -8.41 2.52 7.79
N ASP A 20 -8.53 2.82 6.50
CA ASP A 20 -8.98 1.88 5.47
C ASP A 20 -7.87 0.89 5.09
N LEU A 21 -6.64 1.16 5.54
CA LEU A 21 -5.44 0.35 5.29
C LEU A 21 -5.13 -0.62 6.44
N ARG A 22 -6.01 -0.76 7.44
CA ARG A 22 -5.81 -1.68 8.57
C ARG A 22 -5.55 -3.10 8.09
N GLY A 23 -6.36 -3.62 7.17
CA GLY A 23 -6.19 -4.99 6.66
C GLY A 23 -4.85 -5.20 5.97
N LEU A 24 -4.40 -4.23 5.15
CA LEU A 24 -3.08 -4.28 4.53
C LEU A 24 -1.95 -4.24 5.57
N ARG A 25 -2.10 -3.43 6.63
CA ARG A 25 -1.13 -3.38 7.72
C ARG A 25 -1.03 -4.71 8.46
N ASP A 26 -2.18 -5.31 8.79
CA ASP A 26 -2.24 -6.60 9.48
C ASP A 26 -1.57 -7.67 8.60
N PHE A 27 -1.87 -7.69 7.29
CA PHE A 27 -1.25 -8.61 6.34
C PHE A 27 0.27 -8.44 6.24
N VAL A 28 0.77 -7.19 6.17
CA VAL A 28 2.23 -6.91 6.14
C VAL A 28 2.91 -7.49 7.38
N SER A 29 2.31 -7.30 8.55
CA SER A 29 2.81 -7.82 9.83
C SER A 29 2.80 -9.36 9.87
N GLU A 30 1.65 -9.97 9.59
CA GLU A 30 1.45 -11.42 9.65
C GLU A 30 2.37 -12.19 8.70
N HIS A 31 2.55 -11.67 7.49
CA HIS A 31 3.37 -12.31 6.46
C HIS A 31 4.83 -11.88 6.47
N LYS A 32 5.23 -11.02 7.43
CA LYS A 32 6.56 -10.43 7.55
C LYS A 32 7.02 -9.79 6.24
N ALA A 33 6.10 -9.10 5.57
CA ALA A 33 6.42 -8.33 4.38
C ALA A 33 7.27 -7.11 4.77
N ARG A 34 8.22 -6.75 3.91
CA ARG A 34 9.07 -5.57 4.15
C ARG A 34 8.34 -4.27 3.85
N LEU A 35 7.32 -4.34 3.00
CA LEU A 35 6.57 -3.19 2.52
C LEU A 35 5.13 -3.59 2.17
N GLY A 36 4.18 -2.70 2.48
CA GLY A 36 2.85 -2.67 1.90
C GLY A 36 2.74 -1.55 0.86
N LEU A 37 2.13 -1.87 -0.27
CA LEU A 37 1.79 -0.93 -1.33
C LEU A 37 0.28 -0.88 -1.48
N VAL A 38 -0.29 0.33 -1.40
CA VAL A 38 -1.66 0.56 -1.87
C VAL A 38 -1.61 1.30 -3.19
N ILE A 39 -2.20 0.72 -4.23
CA ILE A 39 -2.37 1.37 -5.52
C ILE A 39 -3.71 2.10 -5.52
N THR A 40 -3.68 3.38 -5.86
CA THR A 40 -4.86 4.26 -5.83
C THR A 40 -4.98 5.09 -7.11
N ASN A 41 -6.15 5.70 -7.32
CA ASN A 41 -6.36 6.74 -8.32
C ASN A 41 -6.01 8.14 -7.75
N ASP A 42 -5.13 8.22 -6.74
CA ASP A 42 -4.65 9.49 -6.18
C ASP A 42 -3.68 10.16 -7.15
N SER A 43 -3.52 11.47 -7.05
CA SER A 43 -2.69 12.27 -7.95
C SER A 43 -1.20 12.22 -7.61
N ALA A 44 -0.86 11.75 -6.41
CA ALA A 44 0.50 11.74 -5.91
C ALA A 44 0.79 10.50 -5.06
N THR A 45 2.07 10.16 -4.96
CA THR A 45 2.54 9.17 -3.99
C THR A 45 2.34 9.68 -2.57
N ARG A 46 1.89 8.80 -1.67
CA ARG A 46 1.70 9.14 -0.26
C ARG A 46 2.41 8.13 0.62
N GLN A 47 3.21 8.61 1.57
CA GLN A 47 3.70 7.75 2.64
C GLN A 47 2.70 7.76 3.78
N TYR A 48 2.14 6.60 4.09
CA TYR A 48 1.22 6.44 5.22
C TYR A 48 2.02 6.10 6.48
N GLU A 49 3.00 5.20 6.36
CA GLU A 49 3.91 4.76 7.43
C GLU A 49 5.26 4.40 6.83
N GLU A 50 6.25 4.06 7.65
CA GLU A 50 7.58 3.63 7.18
C GLU A 50 7.50 2.42 6.24
N SER A 51 6.64 1.46 6.56
CA SER A 51 6.45 0.22 5.79
C SER A 51 5.20 0.24 4.90
N LEU A 52 4.58 1.41 4.66
CA LEU A 52 3.33 1.51 3.92
C LEU A 52 3.28 2.73 2.99
N LEU A 53 3.29 2.47 1.69
CA LEU A 53 3.31 3.49 0.64
C LEU A 53 2.08 3.40 -0.27
N GLY A 54 1.54 4.56 -0.62
CA GLY A 54 0.54 4.75 -1.65
C GLY A 54 1.20 5.14 -2.97
N LEU A 55 0.89 4.40 -4.03
CA LEU A 55 1.35 4.69 -5.39
C LEU A 55 0.15 5.02 -6.28
N PRO A 56 0.16 6.19 -6.92
CA PRO A 56 -0.88 6.55 -7.87
C PRO A 56 -0.70 5.73 -9.14
N PHE A 57 -1.81 5.22 -9.69
CA PHE A 57 -1.81 4.53 -10.96
C PHE A 57 -2.98 4.96 -11.81
N TYR A 58 -2.66 5.52 -12.96
CA TYR A 58 -3.62 5.93 -13.97
C TYR A 58 -3.25 5.23 -15.28
N TRP A 59 -4.21 4.54 -15.90
CA TRP A 59 -4.09 4.15 -17.30
C TRP A 59 -4.73 5.23 -18.16
N LEU A 60 -3.96 5.67 -19.16
CA LEU A 60 -4.32 6.67 -20.18
C LEU A 60 -5.65 6.35 -20.86
#